data_AF-A0A821MUB8-F1
#
_entry.id   AF-A0A821MUB8-F1
#
_cell.length_a   1.000
_cell.length_b   1.000
_cell.length_c   1.000
_cell.angle_alpha   90.00
_cell.angle_beta   90.00
_cell.angle_gamma   90.00
#
_symmetry.space_group_name_H-M   'P 1'
#
loop_
_entity.id
_entity.type
_entity.pdbx_description
1 polymer ?
#
loop_
_entity_poly.entity_id
_entity_poly.type
_entity_poly.pdbx_seq_one_letter_code
_entity_poly.pdbx_strand_id
1 'polypeptide(L)'
;NEQLNIYANVRDYLITFTTDLIPTNADSIALQATALAQLTQSPNQLTRTASMLGSAKCYQLASTLSSIATSVPYEDVQTAATQIAQCTTNVLTVR
;
A
#
# COMPACT_ATOMS: atom_id res chain seq x y z
N ASN A 1 -0.23 8.09 -25.62
CA ASN A 1 -0.40 9.12 -24.57
C ASN A 1 -1.76 9.05 -23.88
N GLU A 2 -2.88 9.03 -24.59
CA GLU A 2 -4.22 9.01 -23.96
C GLU A 2 -4.48 7.75 -23.11
N GLN A 3 -4.17 6.55 -23.62
CA GLN A 3 -4.31 5.30 -22.85
C GLN A 3 -3.42 5.26 -21.60
N LEU A 4 -2.18 5.76 -21.68
CA LEU A 4 -1.28 5.85 -20.54
C LEU A 4 -1.84 6.75 -19.43
N ASN A 5 -2.49 7.85 -19.80
CA ASN A 5 -3.18 8.73 -18.85
C ASN A 5 -4.40 8.05 -18.21
N ILE A 6 -5.16 7.27 -18.97
CA ILE A 6 -6.31 6.52 -18.42
C ILE A 6 -5.82 5.50 -17.39
N TYR A 7 -4.77 4.73 -17.69
CA TYR A 7 -4.22 3.76 -16.72
C TYR A 7 -3.67 4.44 -15.47
N ALA A 8 -3.01 5.60 -15.61
CA ALA A 8 -2.54 6.39 -14.47
C ALA A 8 -3.70 6.87 -13.58
N ASN A 9 -4.79 7.37 -14.18
CA ASN A 9 -5.97 7.83 -13.44
C ASN A 9 -6.68 6.68 -12.70
N VAL A 10 -6.81 5.52 -13.34
CA VAL A 10 -7.41 4.32 -12.70
C VAL A 10 -6.54 3.86 -11.53
N ARG A 11 -5.21 3.84 -11.70
CA ARG A 11 -4.28 3.50 -10.62
C ARG A 11 -4.41 4.45 -9.44
N ASP A 12 -4.42 5.75 -9.68
CA ASP A 12 -4.54 6.77 -8.64
C ASP A 12 -5.90 6.68 -7.91
N TYR A 13 -6.97 6.38 -8.65
CA TYR A 13 -8.27 6.07 -8.07
C TYR A 13 -8.21 4.84 -7.15
N LEU A 14 -7.59 3.74 -7.61
CA LEU A 14 -7.46 2.52 -6.82
C LEU A 14 -6.58 2.70 -5.58
N ILE A 15 -5.53 3.50 -5.66
CA ILE A 15 -4.71 3.88 -4.49
C ILE A 15 -5.59 4.63 -3.49
N THR A 16 -6.33 5.64 -3.95
CA THR A 16 -7.23 6.43 -3.09
C THR A 16 -8.29 5.54 -2.43
N PHE A 17 -8.96 4.68 -3.21
CA PHE A 17 -9.93 3.72 -2.70
C PHE A 17 -9.32 2.80 -1.63
N THR A 18 -8.12 2.28 -1.87
CA THR A 18 -7.44 1.40 -0.91
C THR A 18 -7.06 2.15 0.37
N THR A 19 -6.77 3.46 0.28
CA THR A 19 -6.48 4.27 1.48
C THR A 19 -7.70 4.46 2.38
N ASP A 20 -8.91 4.44 1.85
CA ASP A 20 -10.16 4.62 2.60
C ASP A 20 -10.60 3.35 3.37
N LEU A 21 -10.04 2.18 3.04
CA LEU A 21 -10.39 0.92 3.70
C LEU A 21 -9.81 0.84 5.12
N ILE A 22 -10.61 0.52 6.13
CA ILE A 22 -10.10 0.35 7.50
C ILE A 22 -9.54 -1.08 7.67
N PRO A 23 -8.24 -1.26 7.99
CA PRO A 23 -7.71 -2.58 8.33
C PRO A 23 -8.19 -3.02 9.72
N THR A 24 -8.68 -4.25 9.84
CA THR A 24 -9.28 -4.79 11.08
C THR A 24 -8.55 -6.03 11.63
N ASN A 25 -7.75 -6.73 10.80
CA ASN A 25 -6.97 -7.90 11.17
C ASN A 25 -5.73 -8.08 10.27
N ALA A 26 -4.83 -9.02 10.61
CA ALA A 26 -3.59 -9.26 9.87
C ALA A 26 -3.82 -9.58 8.38
N ASP A 27 -4.84 -10.38 8.04
CA ASP A 27 -5.17 -10.69 6.65
C ASP A 27 -5.57 -9.45 5.84
N SER A 28 -6.42 -8.60 6.42
CA SER A 28 -6.84 -7.35 5.78
C SER A 28 -5.67 -6.38 5.60
N ILE A 29 -4.73 -6.37 6.54
CA ILE A 29 -3.50 -5.59 6.47
C ILE A 29 -2.63 -6.12 5.33
N ALA A 30 -2.38 -7.43 5.28
CA ALA A 30 -1.58 -8.07 4.26
C ALA A 30 -2.18 -7.87 2.86
N LEU A 31 -3.50 -7.99 2.72
CA LEU A 31 -4.21 -7.77 1.47
C LEU A 31 -4.08 -6.33 0.99
N GLN A 32 -4.34 -5.35 1.85
CA GLN A 32 -4.22 -3.93 1.51
C GLN A 32 -2.77 -3.55 1.18
N ALA A 33 -1.80 -4.05 1.96
CA ALA A 33 -0.38 -3.83 1.70
C ALA A 33 0.05 -4.43 0.35
N THR A 34 -0.43 -5.64 0.03
CA THR A 34 -0.17 -6.30 -1.26
C THR A 34 -0.75 -5.50 -2.43
N ALA A 35 -2.00 -5.07 -2.31
CA ALA A 35 -2.65 -4.26 -3.35
C ALA A 35 -1.90 -2.94 -3.57
N LEU A 36 -1.54 -2.23 -2.50
CA LEU A 36 -0.76 -1.00 -2.60
C LEU A 36 0.63 -1.24 -3.17
N ALA A 37 1.32 -2.30 -2.75
CA ALA A 37 2.61 -2.66 -3.32
C ALA A 37 2.51 -2.84 -4.84
N GLN A 38 1.52 -3.59 -5.33
CA GLN A 38 1.30 -3.79 -6.77
C GLN A 38 0.94 -2.49 -7.50
N LEU A 39 0.06 -1.67 -6.93
CA LEU A 39 -0.37 -0.39 -7.52
C LEU A 39 0.79 0.62 -7.59
N THR A 40 1.75 0.52 -6.67
CA THR A 40 2.90 1.44 -6.59
C THR A 40 4.14 0.91 -7.32
N GLN A 41 4.13 -0.36 -7.76
CA GLN A 41 5.24 -1.03 -8.45
C GLN A 41 5.36 -0.67 -9.95
N SER A 42 5.22 0.60 -10.33
CA SER A 42 5.17 1.00 -11.74
C SER A 42 6.36 1.88 -12.15
N PRO A 43 6.94 1.68 -13.35
CA PRO A 43 8.01 2.54 -13.88
C PRO A 43 7.55 3.96 -14.25
N ASN A 44 6.25 4.22 -14.27
CA ASN A 44 5.69 5.55 -14.52
C ASN A 44 5.46 6.28 -13.19
N GLN A 45 6.00 7.49 -13.06
CA GLN A 45 5.89 8.36 -11.88
C GLN A 45 4.47 8.33 -11.30
N LEU A 46 4.35 7.91 -10.03
CA LEU A 46 3.14 8.16 -9.25
C LEU A 46 2.90 9.66 -9.20
N THR A 47 1.63 10.09 -9.23
CA THR A 47 1.35 11.49 -8.96
C THR A 47 1.78 11.81 -7.52
N ARG A 48 2.04 13.09 -7.26
CA ARG A 48 2.40 13.55 -5.91
C ARG A 48 1.32 13.15 -4.89
N THR A 49 0.05 13.27 -5.26
CA THR A 49 -1.09 12.90 -4.41
C THR A 49 -1.12 11.40 -4.13
N ALA A 50 -1.00 10.56 -5.16
CA ALA A 50 -0.96 9.11 -4.99
C ALA A 50 0.22 8.66 -4.12
N SER A 51 1.37 9.32 -4.25
CA SER A 51 2.55 9.04 -3.43
C SER A 51 2.33 9.43 -1.95
N MET A 52 1.74 10.59 -1.68
CA MET A 52 1.41 11.00 -0.31
C MET A 52 0.37 10.08 0.33
N LEU A 53 -0.71 9.76 -0.39
CA LEU A 53 -1.75 8.87 0.11
C LEU A 53 -1.22 7.45 0.33
N GLY A 54 -0.49 6.90 -0.64
CA GLY A 54 0.13 5.58 -0.54
C GLY A 54 1.08 5.48 0.65
N SER A 55 1.96 6.47 0.86
CA SER A 55 2.89 6.47 1.99
C SER A 55 2.18 6.59 3.35
N ALA A 56 1.19 7.47 3.46
CA ALA A 56 0.36 7.58 4.66
C ALA A 56 -0.35 6.26 4.98
N LYS A 57 -0.83 5.55 3.94
CA LYS A 57 -1.48 4.26 4.11
C LYS A 57 -0.53 3.13 4.48
N CYS A 58 0.64 3.02 3.85
CA CYS A 58 1.65 2.02 4.25
C CYS A 58 2.03 2.24 5.73
N TYR A 59 2.17 3.50 6.18
CA TYR A 59 2.43 3.83 7.59
C TYR A 59 1.28 3.40 8.52
N GLN A 60 0.03 3.71 8.16
CA GLN A 60 -1.14 3.31 8.94
C GLN A 60 -1.19 1.78 9.11
N LEU A 61 -0.97 1.03 8.01
CA LEU A 61 -0.93 -0.43 8.02
C LEU A 61 0.18 -0.96 8.94
N ALA A 62 1.37 -0.35 8.91
CA ALA A 62 2.48 -0.70 9.79
C ALA A 62 2.13 -0.48 11.27
N SER A 63 1.53 0.67 11.58
CA SER A 63 1.12 1.02 12.94
C SER A 63 0.05 0.07 13.47
N THR A 64 -0.98 -0.23 12.66
CA THR A 64 -2.01 -1.20 13.02
C THR A 64 -1.42 -2.58 13.22
N LEU A 65 -0.56 -3.06 12.32
CA LEU A 65 0.09 -4.36 12.46
C LEU A 65 0.90 -4.45 13.75
N SER A 66 1.70 -3.41 14.05
CA SER A 66 2.48 -3.34 15.29
C SER A 66 1.60 -3.40 16.54
N SER A 67 0.39 -2.83 16.50
CA SER A 67 -0.53 -2.84 17.65
C SER A 67 -1.14 -4.21 17.93
N ILE A 68 -1.24 -5.08 16.91
CA ILE A 68 -1.83 -6.41 17.02
C ILE A 68 -0.81 -7.54 16.97
N ALA A 69 0.47 -7.25 16.70
CA ALA A 69 1.50 -8.24 16.37
C ALA A 69 1.69 -9.35 17.41
N THR A 70 1.43 -9.07 18.69
CA THR A 70 1.53 -10.07 19.77
C THR A 70 0.31 -11.01 19.86
N SER A 71 -0.76 -10.69 19.14
CA SER A 71 -2.05 -11.39 19.17
C SER A 71 -2.34 -12.16 17.89
N VAL A 72 -1.41 -12.16 16.93
CA VAL A 72 -1.51 -12.87 15.66
C VAL A 72 -0.30 -13.78 15.45
N PRO A 73 -0.44 -14.85 14.64
CA PRO A 73 0.68 -15.72 14.31
C PRO A 73 1.84 -14.96 13.68
N TYR A 74 3.07 -15.39 13.98
CA TYR A 74 4.28 -14.73 13.52
C TYR A 74 4.38 -14.71 11.99
N GLU A 75 3.98 -15.80 11.33
CA GLU A 75 3.96 -15.94 9.87
C GLU A 75 3.07 -14.89 9.18
N ASP A 76 1.94 -14.54 9.80
CA ASP A 76 1.01 -13.53 9.29
C ASP A 76 1.60 -12.14 9.46
N VAL A 77 2.23 -11.88 10.61
CA VAL A 77 2.97 -10.62 10.85
C VAL A 77 4.11 -10.46 9.86
N GLN A 78 4.89 -11.51 9.63
CA GLN A 78 6.01 -11.50 8.69
C GLN A 78 5.54 -11.22 7.27
N THR A 79 4.45 -11.87 6.84
CA THR A 79 3.86 -11.68 5.51
C THR A 79 3.37 -10.24 5.34
N ALA A 80 2.57 -9.74 6.29
CA ALA A 80 2.06 -8.38 6.24
C ALA A 80 3.20 -7.33 6.26
N ALA A 81 4.19 -7.50 7.14
CA ALA A 81 5.34 -6.60 7.25
C ALA A 81 6.16 -6.54 5.95
N THR A 82 6.36 -7.68 5.29
CA THR A 82 7.08 -7.74 4.00
C THR A 82 6.36 -6.91 2.92
N GLN A 83 5.04 -7.05 2.84
CA GLN A 83 4.24 -6.31 1.85
C GLN A 83 4.18 -4.81 2.16
N ILE A 84 4.13 -4.45 3.44
CA ILE A 84 4.21 -3.05 3.88
C ILE A 84 5.58 -2.45 3.53
N ALA A 85 6.67 -3.20 3.71
CA ALA A 85 8.00 -2.75 3.34
C ALA A 85 8.13 -2.53 1.83
N GLN A 86 7.55 -3.42 1.01
CA GLN A 86 7.52 -3.28 -0.44
C GLN A 86 6.69 -2.06 -0.88
N CYS A 87 5.49 -1.88 -0.31
CA CYS A 87 4.65 -0.69 -0.48
C CYS A 87 5.44 0.58 -0.20
N THR A 88 6.08 0.65 0.97
CA THR A 88 6.87 1.81 1.41
C THR A 88 8.03 2.09 0.47
N THR A 89 8.78 1.05 0.08
CA THR A 89 9.90 1.17 -0.85
C THR A 89 9.42 1.72 -2.19
N ASN A 90 8.38 1.14 -2.77
CA ASN A 90 7.85 1.58 -4.06
C ASN A 90 7.46 3.06 -4.02
N VAL A 91 6.74 3.49 -2.99
CA VAL A 91 6.25 4.88 -2.88
C VAL A 91 7.39 5.88 -2.60
N LEU A 92 8.39 5.52 -1.81
CA LEU A 92 9.52 6.40 -1.48
C LEU A 92 10.61 6.45 -2.54
N THR A 93 10.70 5.42 -3.38
CA THR A 93 11.70 5.32 -4.45
C THR A 93 11.19 5.82 -5.80
N VAL A 94 9.93 6.22 -5.92
CA VAL A 94 9.41 6.87 -7.13
C VAL A 94 10.26 8.11 -7.42
N ARG A 95 11.01 8.05 -8.52
CA ARG A 95 11.81 9.14 -9.09
C ARG A 95 11.13 9.66 -10.33
#